data_AF-A0A1H1XKQ5-F1
#
_entry.id   AF-A0A1H1XKQ5-F1
#
_cell.length_a   1.000
_cell.length_b   1.000
_cell.length_c   1.000
_cell.angle_alpha   90.00
_cell.angle_beta   90.00
_cell.angle_gamma   90.00
#
_symmetry.space_group_name_H-M   'P 1'
#
loop_
_entity.id
_entity.type
_entity.pdbx_description
1 polymer ?
#
loop_
_entity_poly.entity_id
_entity_poly.type
_entity_poly.pdbx_seq_one_letter_code
_entity_poly.pdbx_strand_id
1 'polypeptide(L)'
;MMSLGNFNAIAASRGEGLHPKLRELLDRSAASPYSEVAVRYDGMLQAGPSPQSEKGRVSSSQTEPRLIYEARVSQMGKASERA
;
A
#
# COMPACT_ATOMS: atom_id res chain seq x y z
N MET A 1 1.25 -27.39 -4.91
CA MET A 1 1.44 -26.08 -5.55
C MET A 1 1.57 -26.28 -7.05
N MET A 2 0.91 -25.46 -7.85
CA MET A 2 1.00 -25.52 -9.31
C MET A 2 2.30 -24.84 -9.76
N SER A 3 3.09 -25.50 -10.60
CA SER A 3 4.32 -24.90 -11.14
C SER A 3 4.00 -23.88 -12.23
N LEU A 4 4.89 -22.91 -12.42
CA LEU A 4 4.81 -21.92 -13.49
C LEU A 4 4.72 -22.58 -14.88
N GLY A 5 5.44 -23.68 -15.10
CA GLY A 5 5.37 -24.46 -16.34
C GLY A 5 3.97 -25.04 -16.58
N ASN A 6 3.36 -25.61 -15.54
CA ASN A 6 2.02 -26.20 -15.62
C ASN A 6 0.96 -25.12 -15.86
N PHE A 7 1.09 -23.93 -15.25
CA PHE A 7 0.20 -22.80 -15.50
C PHE A 7 0.27 -22.30 -16.93
N ASN A 8 1.48 -22.14 -17.47
CA ASN A 8 1.67 -21.75 -18.86
C ASN A 8 1.06 -22.78 -19.84
N ALA A 9 1.24 -24.07 -19.56
CA ALA A 9 0.66 -25.13 -20.38
C ALA A 9 -0.87 -25.10 -20.40
N ILE A 10 -1.51 -24.86 -19.24
CA ILE A 10 -2.96 -24.70 -19.14
C ILE A 10 -3.46 -23.43 -19.84
N ALA A 11 -2.73 -22.32 -19.71
CA ALA A 11 -3.08 -21.09 -20.43
C ALA A 11 -3.00 -21.30 -21.95
N ALA A 12 -1.94 -21.97 -22.43
CA ALA A 12 -1.79 -22.29 -23.85
C ALA A 12 -2.86 -23.26 -24.36
N SER A 13 -3.34 -24.20 -23.53
CA SER A 13 -4.43 -25.10 -23.93
C SER A 13 -5.78 -24.39 -24.11
N ARG A 14 -5.89 -23.12 -23.73
CA ARG A 14 -7.12 -22.30 -23.86
C ARG A 14 -7.07 -21.34 -25.05
N GLY A 15 -6.00 -21.34 -25.84
CA GLY A 15 -5.83 -20.48 -27.01
C GLY A 15 -4.41 -19.92 -27.10
N GLU A 16 -4.29 -18.59 -27.22
CA GLU A 16 -3.01 -17.86 -27.39
C GLU A 16 -2.01 -18.03 -26.23
N GLY A 17 -2.43 -18.60 -25.09
CA GLY A 17 -1.63 -18.61 -23.88
C GLY A 17 -1.62 -17.26 -23.16
N LEU A 18 -0.61 -17.04 -22.32
CA LEU A 18 -0.46 -15.77 -21.63
C LEU A 18 0.11 -14.72 -22.58
N HIS A 19 -0.48 -13.53 -22.56
CA HIS A 19 0.12 -12.36 -23.20
C HIS A 19 1.58 -12.17 -22.72
N PRO A 20 2.55 -11.84 -23.61
CA PRO A 20 3.97 -11.77 -23.26
C PRO A 20 4.26 -10.94 -22.00
N LYS A 21 3.58 -9.81 -21.84
CA LYS A 21 3.72 -8.94 -20.66
C LYS A 21 3.29 -9.62 -19.36
N LEU A 22 2.25 -10.44 -19.40
CA LEU A 22 1.77 -11.20 -18.24
C LEU A 22 2.76 -12.30 -17.88
N ARG A 23 3.37 -12.94 -18.87
CA ARG A 23 4.42 -13.94 -18.65
C ARG A 23 5.64 -13.35 -17.96
N GLU A 24 6.11 -12.20 -18.43
CA GLU A 24 7.21 -11.45 -17.81
C GLU A 24 6.89 -11.01 -16.37
N LEU A 25 5.66 -10.56 -16.10
CA LEU A 25 5.22 -10.21 -14.75
C LEU A 25 5.20 -11.44 -13.82
N LEU A 26 4.72 -12.57 -14.33
CA LEU A 26 4.65 -13.81 -13.56
C LEU A 26 6.04 -14.36 -13.24
N ASP A 27 6.97 -14.34 -14.20
CA ASP A 27 8.36 -14.75 -13.99
C ASP A 27 9.05 -13.88 -12.92
N ARG A 28 8.82 -12.55 -12.93
CA ARG A 28 9.32 -11.66 -11.86
C ARG A 28 8.71 -11.96 -10.51
N SER A 29 7.42 -12.26 -10.44
CA SER A 29 6.77 -12.61 -9.17
C SER A 29 7.31 -13.90 -8.55
N ALA A 30 7.78 -14.84 -9.38
CA ALA A 30 8.42 -16.07 -8.90
C ALA A 30 9.76 -15.81 -8.19
N ALA A 31 10.45 -14.70 -8.50
CA ALA A 31 11.71 -14.31 -7.86
C ALA A 31 11.53 -13.70 -6.47
N SER A 32 10.33 -13.18 -6.14
CA SER A 32 10.00 -12.64 -4.82
C SER A 32 8.65 -13.21 -4.37
N PRO A 33 8.62 -14.43 -3.81
CA PRO A 33 7.39 -15.14 -3.46
C PRO A 33 6.65 -14.52 -2.26
N TYR A 34 7.25 -13.55 -1.59
CA TYR A 34 6.68 -12.90 -0.41
C TYR A 34 5.81 -11.71 -0.85
N SER A 35 4.60 -12.00 -1.30
CA SER A 35 3.52 -11.03 -1.12
C SER A 35 3.12 -11.08 0.34
N GLU A 36 3.19 -9.95 1.04
CA GLU A 36 2.57 -9.82 2.36
C GLU A 36 1.10 -10.26 2.23
N VAL A 37 0.69 -11.27 2.98
CA VAL A 37 -0.70 -11.74 3.00
C VAL A 37 -1.26 -11.56 4.40
N ALA A 38 -2.43 -10.95 4.48
CA ALA A 38 -3.18 -10.77 5.71
C ALA A 38 -4.39 -11.70 5.73
N VAL A 39 -4.69 -12.27 6.90
CA VAL A 39 -5.94 -13.00 7.13
C VAL A 39 -7.05 -11.97 7.39
N ARG A 40 -8.11 -12.02 6.58
CA ARG A 40 -9.32 -11.21 6.73
C ARG A 40 -10.21 -11.76 7.85
N TYR A 41 -11.19 -10.96 8.25
CA TYR A 41 -12.15 -11.32 9.32
C TYR A 41 -13.02 -12.54 8.98
N ASP A 42 -13.21 -12.83 7.69
CA ASP A 42 -13.95 -14.00 7.18
C ASP A 42 -13.06 -15.24 7.04
N GLY A 43 -11.81 -15.17 7.51
CA GLY A 43 -10.83 -16.26 7.38
C GLY A 43 -10.19 -16.37 6.00
N MET A 44 -10.50 -15.48 5.06
CA MET A 44 -9.88 -15.47 3.74
C MET A 44 -8.50 -14.80 3.74
N LEU A 45 -7.60 -15.26 2.87
CA LEU A 45 -6.32 -14.59 2.64
C LEU A 45 -6.49 -13.42 1.67
N GLN A 46 -5.90 -12.28 2.02
CA GLN A 46 -5.80 -11.10 1.17
C GLN A 46 -4.32 -10.77 0.93
N ALA A 47 -3.97 -10.45 -0.31
CA ALA A 47 -2.66 -9.89 -0.63
C ALA A 47 -2.59 -8.41 -0.25
N GLY A 48 -1.43 -7.98 0.25
CA GLY A 48 -1.17 -6.63 0.70
C GLY A 48 -1.52 -6.40 2.18
N PRO A 49 -1.55 -5.14 2.63
CA PRO A 49 -1.76 -4.79 4.03
C PRO A 49 -3.11 -5.26 4.54
N SER A 50 -3.19 -5.52 5.85
CA SER A 50 -4.44 -5.87 6.51
C SER A 50 -5.49 -4.77 6.26
N PRO A 51 -6.74 -5.12 5.88
CA PRO A 51 -7.80 -4.13 5.71
C PRO A 51 -8.14 -3.38 7.02
N GLN A 52 -7.74 -3.90 8.19
CA GLN A 52 -7.85 -3.18 9.46
C GLN A 52 -6.79 -2.07 9.61
N SER A 53 -5.66 -2.15 8.90
CA SER A 53 -4.60 -1.14 8.91
C SER A 53 -4.99 0.15 8.19
N GLU A 54 -6.07 0.15 7.40
CA GLU A 54 -6.56 1.36 6.73
C GLU A 54 -7.17 2.37 7.72
N LYS A 55 -7.63 1.92 8.90
CA LYS A 55 -8.02 2.81 10.00
C LYS A 55 -6.84 3.53 10.66
N GLY A 56 -5.60 3.08 10.39
CA GLY A 56 -4.38 3.58 11.00
C GLY A 56 -3.48 4.38 10.05
N ARG A 57 -3.82 4.51 8.77
CA ARG A 57 -3.13 5.46 7.87
C ARG A 57 -3.69 6.86 8.06
N VAL A 58 -3.76 7.30 9.31
CA VAL A 58 -3.64 8.73 9.60
C VAL A 58 -2.21 9.06 9.17
N SER A 59 -2.08 9.59 7.95
CA SER A 59 -0.81 10.15 7.52
C SER A 59 -0.36 11.11 8.62
N SER A 60 0.80 10.86 9.20
CA SER A 60 1.51 11.73 10.13
C SER A 60 1.94 13.07 9.49
N SER A 61 1.18 13.57 8.51
CA SER A 61 1.40 14.83 7.80
C SER A 61 0.22 15.81 7.90
N GLN A 62 -0.81 15.53 8.72
CA GLN A 62 -1.79 16.55 9.11
C GLN A 62 -1.51 17.03 10.53
N THR A 63 -0.43 17.80 10.67
CA THR A 63 -0.34 18.79 11.74
C THR A 63 -1.37 19.87 11.42
N GLU A 64 -2.44 19.91 12.22
CA GLU A 64 -3.51 20.92 12.15
C GLU A 64 -2.94 22.34 11.96
N PRO A 65 -3.17 23.00 10.81
CA PRO A 65 -2.64 24.35 10.52
C PRO A 65 -3.08 25.40 11.54
N ARG A 66 -4.16 25.14 12.28
CA ARG A 66 -4.75 26.07 13.26
C ARG A 66 -3.85 26.36 14.45
N LEU A 67 -3.12 25.36 14.97
CA LEU A 67 -2.27 25.57 16.14
C LEU A 67 -1.02 26.41 15.81
N ILE A 68 -0.55 26.34 14.57
CA ILE A 68 0.63 27.09 14.10
C ILE A 68 0.28 28.59 13.95
N TYR A 69 -0.93 28.88 13.46
CA TYR A 69 -1.40 30.27 13.30
C TYR A 69 -1.60 30.93 14.66
N GLU A 70 -2.25 30.25 15.61
CA GLU A 70 -2.47 30.82 16.95
C GLU A 70 -1.18 30.99 17.74
N ALA A 71 -0.22 30.06 17.62
CA ALA A 71 1.10 30.20 18.24
C ALA A 71 1.88 31.41 17.68
N ARG A 72 1.84 31.64 16.36
CA ARG A 72 2.52 32.79 15.74
C ARG A 72 1.86 34.12 16.08
N VAL A 73 0.52 34.17 16.14
CA VAL A 73 -0.23 35.39 16.53
C VAL A 73 0.04 35.75 18.00
N SER A 74 0.11 34.75 18.88
CA SER A 74 0.42 34.96 20.31
C SER A 74 1.85 35.47 20.54
N GLN A 75 2.82 35.03 19.72
CA GLN A 75 4.19 35.54 19.81
C GLN A 75 4.37 36.95 19.24
N MET A 76 3.61 37.37 18.21
CA MET A 76 3.70 38.74 17.69
C MET A 76 3.09 39.78 18.64
N GLY A 77 2.13 39.41 19.48
CA GLY A 77 1.58 40.31 20.51
C GLY A 77 2.55 40.60 21.67
N LYS A 78 3.59 39.79 21.87
CA LYS A 78 4.55 39.92 22.97
C LYS A 78 5.74 40.83 22.66
N ALA A 79 5.90 41.26 21.40
CA ALA A 79 7.01 42.12 20.97
C ALA A 79 6.71 43.62 21.09
N SER A 80 5.47 44.02 21.42
CA SER A 80 5.05 45.43 21.46
C SER A 80 4.95 46.03 22.88
N GLU A 81 5.27 45.27 23.93
CA GLU A 81 5.12 45.71 25.33
C GLU A 81 6.45 45.77 26.08
N ARG A 82 7.54 46.10 25.36
CA ARG A 82 8.83 46.51 25.92
C ARG A 82 9.49 47.53 24.99
N ALA A 83 8.97 48.76 24.99
CA ALA A 83 9.68 49.96 24.58
C ALA A 83 9.26 51.10 25.51
#